data_AF-A0A533YHX4-F1
#
_entry.id   AF-A0A533YHX4-F1
#
_cell.length_a   1.000
_cell.length_b   1.000
_cell.length_c   1.000
_cell.angle_alpha   90.00
_cell.angle_beta   90.00
_cell.angle_gamma   90.00
#
_symmetry.space_group_name_H-M   'P 1'
#
loop_
_entity.id
_entity.type
_entity.pdbx_description
1 polymer ?
#
loop_
_entity_poly.entity_id
_entity_poly.type
_entity_poly.pdbx_seq_one_letter_code
_entity_poly.pdbx_strand_id
1 'polypeptide(L)'
;MTSLASDKIEQFLRGYRSPYDLLLHVESPSLLDLGAGDLSFIDELVTQYLPRLKAQGKALTVHGLDRLRPGSMFGGPLHADPGRLKRLQQSDQLRFQFWGDVDMLASAQPKGLLPQYTIVTCHAPATPTFALEPSRLSQPIIEEHLRTTKGAFRKVRVEDEEALEVLHDGRTLLFPPWKFEIRGPLALLDLLSRYGKLCVLSAVDTEVFWELLSQLVANSRMRPSGTIFSPTIMAELFGPLYARLSTLPVGESVVLSDLTDLRQDIPRVLKTPDIQDRHYRFRHVEVRRGAVFEGVPCSRTARLFKDMTEESPPWFLVLVPDEPTAPHRLPSEN
;
A
#
# COMPACT_ATOMS: atom_id res chain seq x y z
N MET A 1 2.30 -26.86 9.05
CA MET A 1 1.95 -25.60 8.36
C MET A 1 2.53 -25.64 6.96
N THR A 2 1.74 -26.08 5.99
CA THR A 2 2.11 -25.97 4.57
C THR A 2 2.00 -24.50 4.19
N SER A 3 3.14 -23.83 3.97
CA SER A 3 3.14 -22.47 3.42
C SER A 3 2.43 -22.49 2.07
N LEU A 4 1.44 -21.62 1.88
CA LEU A 4 0.90 -21.35 0.56
C LEU A 4 1.99 -20.68 -0.28
N ALA A 5 2.49 -21.42 -1.28
CA ALA A 5 3.55 -20.97 -2.17
C ALA A 5 3.07 -19.89 -3.15
N SER A 6 3.98 -19.00 -3.57
CA SER A 6 3.67 -17.84 -4.43
C SER A 6 3.08 -18.23 -5.78
N ASP A 7 3.48 -19.36 -6.36
CA ASP A 7 2.94 -19.90 -7.62
C ASP A 7 1.45 -20.29 -7.50
N LYS A 8 1.06 -20.88 -6.36
CA LYS A 8 -0.34 -21.21 -6.06
C LYS A 8 -1.20 -19.96 -5.88
N ILE A 9 -0.64 -18.90 -5.30
CA ILE A 9 -1.34 -17.61 -5.15
C ILE A 9 -1.54 -16.98 -6.53
N GLU A 10 -0.52 -16.94 -7.36
CA GLU A 10 -0.63 -16.45 -8.74
C GLU A 10 -1.71 -17.24 -9.52
N GLN A 11 -1.69 -18.57 -9.43
CA GLN A 11 -2.70 -19.41 -10.07
C GLN A 11 -4.11 -19.11 -9.54
N PHE A 12 -4.25 -18.89 -8.23
CA PHE A 12 -5.50 -18.49 -7.61
C PHE A 12 -6.04 -17.18 -8.20
N LEU A 13 -5.20 -16.14 -8.33
CA LEU A 13 -5.64 -14.83 -8.84
C LEU A 13 -6.23 -14.90 -10.25
N ARG A 14 -5.75 -15.82 -11.10
CA ARG A 14 -6.30 -16.02 -12.45
C ARG A 14 -7.74 -16.55 -12.47
N GLY A 15 -8.22 -17.14 -11.38
CA GLY A 15 -9.54 -17.77 -11.28
C GLY A 15 -10.57 -17.00 -10.45
N TYR A 16 -10.18 -15.93 -9.76
CA TYR A 16 -11.02 -15.25 -8.77
C TYR A 16 -11.11 -13.75 -9.03
N ARG A 17 -12.30 -13.18 -8.82
CA ARG A 17 -12.55 -11.74 -9.04
C ARG A 17 -12.00 -10.86 -7.92
N SER A 18 -12.06 -11.34 -6.67
CA SER A 18 -11.59 -10.62 -5.50
C SER A 18 -10.29 -11.24 -4.99
N PRO A 19 -9.19 -10.49 -4.87
CA PRO A 19 -7.97 -11.01 -4.26
C PRO A 19 -8.19 -11.42 -2.79
N TYR A 20 -9.19 -10.83 -2.12
CA TYR A 20 -9.54 -11.16 -0.73
C TYR A 20 -10.24 -12.50 -0.58
N ASP A 21 -10.76 -13.11 -1.66
CA ASP A 21 -11.32 -14.46 -1.60
C ASP A 21 -10.26 -15.48 -1.16
N LEU A 22 -8.96 -15.18 -1.31
CA LEU A 22 -7.86 -16.04 -0.84
C LEU A 22 -8.00 -16.41 0.64
N LEU A 23 -8.58 -15.53 1.47
CA LEU A 23 -8.82 -15.79 2.90
C LEU A 23 -9.67 -17.06 3.10
N LEU A 24 -10.57 -17.39 2.18
CA LEU A 24 -11.43 -18.58 2.29
C LEU A 24 -10.68 -19.88 1.95
N HIS A 25 -9.56 -19.77 1.25
CA HIS A 25 -8.82 -20.90 0.69
C HIS A 25 -7.56 -21.28 1.49
N VAL A 26 -7.24 -20.53 2.54
CA VAL A 26 -6.10 -20.82 3.42
C VAL A 26 -6.53 -21.42 4.75
N GLU A 27 -5.59 -22.10 5.42
CA GLU A 27 -5.80 -22.70 6.74
C GLU A 27 -5.90 -21.64 7.85
N SER A 28 -5.09 -20.59 7.76
CA SER A 28 -4.97 -19.53 8.78
C SER A 28 -5.15 -18.16 8.13
N PRO A 29 -6.39 -17.73 7.84
CA PRO A 29 -6.64 -16.47 7.17
C PRO A 29 -6.23 -15.29 8.05
N SER A 30 -5.43 -14.41 7.47
CA SER A 30 -4.86 -13.26 8.16
C SER A 30 -4.70 -12.07 7.23
N LEU A 31 -5.06 -10.88 7.73
CA LEU A 31 -4.92 -9.62 7.00
C LEU A 31 -4.23 -8.55 7.86
N LEU A 32 -3.31 -7.81 7.24
CA LEU A 32 -2.75 -6.58 7.79
C LEU A 32 -3.16 -5.39 6.91
N ASP A 33 -3.78 -4.38 7.49
CA ASP A 33 -4.16 -3.13 6.83
C ASP A 33 -3.22 -1.99 7.26
N LEU A 34 -2.50 -1.42 6.29
CA LEU A 34 -1.52 -0.36 6.47
C LEU A 34 -2.13 0.99 6.10
N GLY A 35 -2.26 1.89 7.09
CA GLY A 35 -3.04 3.11 6.93
C GLY A 35 -4.54 2.83 7.03
N ALA A 36 -4.95 2.06 8.05
CA ALA A 36 -6.30 1.54 8.19
C ALA A 36 -7.39 2.64 8.38
N GLY A 37 -6.98 3.87 8.70
CA GLY A 37 -7.82 5.06 8.76
C GLY A 37 -9.04 4.87 9.65
N ASP A 38 -10.21 5.11 9.06
CA ASP A 38 -11.50 5.03 9.76
C ASP A 38 -11.98 3.60 10.02
N LEU A 39 -11.20 2.59 9.63
CA LEU A 39 -11.50 1.15 9.69
C LEU A 39 -12.63 0.68 8.77
N SER A 40 -13.17 1.54 7.90
CA SER A 40 -14.31 1.20 7.03
C SER A 40 -14.05 -0.02 6.14
N PHE A 41 -12.84 -0.14 5.58
CA PHE A 41 -12.43 -1.30 4.81
C PHE A 41 -12.49 -2.59 5.64
N ILE A 42 -11.90 -2.57 6.86
CA ILE A 42 -11.85 -3.73 7.74
C ILE A 42 -13.27 -4.18 8.14
N ASP A 43 -14.16 -3.24 8.45
CA ASP A 43 -15.55 -3.53 8.80
C ASP A 43 -16.30 -4.20 7.65
N GLU A 44 -16.08 -3.75 6.41
CA GLU A 44 -16.66 -4.36 5.21
C GLU A 44 -16.08 -5.76 4.93
N LEU A 45 -14.75 -5.91 5.01
CA LEU A 45 -14.08 -7.20 4.86
C LEU A 45 -14.59 -8.22 5.90
N VAL A 46 -14.66 -7.82 7.17
CA VAL A 46 -15.15 -8.70 8.24
C VAL A 46 -16.60 -9.08 7.98
N THR A 47 -17.45 -8.11 7.61
CA THR A 47 -18.86 -8.37 7.27
C THR A 47 -19.00 -9.39 6.14
N GLN A 48 -18.17 -9.29 5.10
CA GLN A 48 -18.24 -10.16 3.93
C GLN A 48 -17.64 -11.56 4.16
N TYR A 49 -16.51 -11.66 4.85
CA TYR A 49 -15.72 -12.89 4.91
C TYR A 49 -15.86 -13.65 6.24
N LEU A 50 -16.06 -12.97 7.37
CA LEU A 50 -16.11 -13.64 8.67
C LEU A 50 -17.24 -14.68 8.76
N PRO A 51 -18.49 -14.44 8.31
CA PRO A 51 -19.54 -15.47 8.36
C PRO A 51 -19.20 -16.73 7.54
N ARG A 52 -18.55 -16.56 6.39
CA ARG A 52 -18.14 -17.66 5.51
C ARG A 52 -17.00 -18.48 6.15
N LEU A 53 -16.07 -17.81 6.83
CA LEU A 53 -14.99 -18.45 7.59
C LEU A 53 -15.53 -19.21 8.82
N LYS A 54 -16.48 -18.61 9.55
CA LYS A 54 -17.18 -19.27 10.66
C LYS A 54 -17.86 -20.57 10.23
N ALA A 55 -18.54 -20.55 9.09
CA ALA A 55 -19.17 -21.75 8.53
C ALA A 55 -18.16 -22.87 8.18
N GLN A 56 -16.88 -22.52 7.97
CA GLN A 56 -15.78 -23.46 7.76
C GLN A 56 -15.03 -23.81 9.05
N GLY A 57 -15.47 -23.31 10.22
CA GLY A 57 -14.78 -23.48 11.50
C GLY A 57 -13.44 -22.75 11.60
N LYS A 58 -13.23 -21.69 10.80
CA LYS A 58 -11.99 -20.91 10.77
C LYS A 58 -12.16 -19.56 11.46
N ALA A 59 -11.19 -19.19 12.28
CA ALA A 59 -11.05 -17.84 12.81
C ALA A 59 -10.27 -16.94 11.84
N LEU A 60 -10.60 -15.65 11.81
CA LEU A 60 -9.89 -14.64 11.01
C LEU A 60 -9.00 -13.80 11.92
N THR A 61 -7.74 -13.57 11.53
CA THR A 61 -6.88 -12.55 12.19
C THR A 61 -6.85 -11.28 11.34
N VAL A 62 -7.17 -10.12 11.92
CA VAL A 62 -7.07 -8.83 11.23
C VAL A 62 -6.35 -7.82 12.10
N HIS A 63 -5.30 -7.23 11.54
CA HIS A 63 -4.51 -6.19 12.20
C HIS A 63 -4.56 -4.90 11.38
N GLY A 64 -4.68 -3.75 12.03
CA GLY A 64 -4.66 -2.44 11.38
C GLY A 64 -3.62 -1.52 12.01
N LEU A 65 -2.83 -0.84 11.19
CA LEU A 65 -1.87 0.18 11.62
C LEU A 65 -2.25 1.53 11.04
N ASP A 66 -2.13 2.60 11.82
CA ASP A 66 -2.28 3.96 11.33
C ASP A 66 -1.37 4.95 12.04
N ARG A 67 -0.90 5.97 11.30
CA ARG A 67 -0.08 7.07 11.82
C ARG A 67 -0.91 8.16 12.50
N LEU A 68 -2.21 8.18 12.26
CA LEU A 68 -3.13 9.08 12.93
C LEU A 68 -3.19 8.72 14.41
N ARG A 69 -2.85 9.70 15.24
CA ARG A 69 -3.01 9.58 16.68
C ARG A 69 -4.50 9.57 17.04
N PRO A 70 -5.00 8.57 17.77
CA PRO A 70 -6.36 8.60 18.28
C PRO A 70 -6.61 9.85 19.12
N GLY A 71 -7.66 10.60 18.79
CA GLY A 71 -8.00 11.85 19.48
C GLY A 71 -7.24 13.10 19.03
N SER A 72 -6.32 13.00 18.06
CA SER A 72 -5.70 14.17 17.41
C SER A 72 -6.76 15.05 16.74
N MET A 73 -6.52 16.35 16.66
CA MET A 73 -7.42 17.25 15.94
C MET A 73 -7.20 17.22 14.41
N PHE A 74 -6.08 16.63 13.94
CA PHE A 74 -5.66 16.69 12.53
C PHE A 74 -6.02 15.45 11.69
N GLY A 75 -6.72 14.46 12.24
CA GLY A 75 -7.17 13.30 11.47
C GLY A 75 -8.57 13.43 10.89
N GLY A 76 -9.41 14.31 11.43
CA GLY A 76 -10.75 14.61 10.90
C GLY A 76 -11.57 13.33 10.60
N PRO A 77 -12.14 13.19 9.38
CA PRO A 77 -12.98 12.05 9.03
C PRO A 77 -12.21 10.73 8.83
N LEU A 78 -10.87 10.76 8.92
CA LEU A 78 -10.00 9.60 8.76
C LEU A 78 -9.70 8.89 10.09
N HIS A 79 -10.18 9.44 11.22
CA HIS A 79 -10.04 8.75 12.50
C HIS A 79 -10.83 7.44 12.52
N ALA A 80 -10.21 6.43 13.15
CA ALA A 80 -10.88 5.19 13.51
C ALA A 80 -12.21 5.48 14.22
N ASP A 81 -13.31 5.04 13.63
CA ASP A 81 -14.64 5.22 14.22
C ASP A 81 -14.74 4.41 15.53
N PRO A 82 -15.02 5.05 16.69
CA PRO A 82 -15.05 4.34 17.98
C PRO A 82 -16.09 3.22 18.03
N GLY A 83 -17.24 3.42 17.37
CA GLY A 83 -18.30 2.42 17.30
C GLY A 83 -17.86 1.17 16.54
N ARG A 84 -17.22 1.37 15.39
CA ARG A 84 -16.65 0.32 14.54
C ARG A 84 -15.51 -0.41 15.22
N LEU A 85 -14.57 0.32 15.84
CA LEU A 85 -13.49 -0.25 16.63
C LEU A 85 -14.03 -1.20 17.70
N LYS A 86 -15.03 -0.76 18.47
CA LYS A 86 -15.67 -1.58 19.51
C LYS A 86 -16.36 -2.82 18.92
N ARG A 87 -17.10 -2.71 17.81
CA ARG A 87 -17.74 -3.86 17.15
C ARG A 87 -16.72 -4.90 16.70
N LEU A 88 -15.62 -4.46 16.07
CA LEU A 88 -14.56 -5.35 15.60
C LEU A 88 -13.89 -6.07 16.78
N GLN A 89 -13.58 -5.35 17.87
CA GLN A 89 -12.98 -5.95 19.07
C GLN A 89 -13.88 -6.98 19.77
N GLN A 90 -15.20 -6.86 19.62
CA GLN A 90 -16.19 -7.73 20.26
C GLN A 90 -16.66 -8.88 19.34
N SER A 91 -16.14 -8.96 18.12
CA SER A 91 -16.59 -9.95 17.14
C SER A 91 -16.04 -11.34 17.46
N ASP A 92 -16.95 -12.30 17.65
CA ASP A 92 -16.59 -13.70 17.85
C ASP A 92 -15.85 -14.29 16.64
N GLN A 93 -14.88 -15.18 16.88
CA GLN A 93 -13.95 -15.76 15.89
C GLN A 93 -13.15 -14.75 15.04
N LEU A 94 -13.09 -13.48 15.45
CA LEU A 94 -12.19 -12.48 14.90
C LEU A 94 -11.10 -12.16 15.94
N ARG A 95 -9.83 -12.32 15.55
CA ARG A 95 -8.68 -11.83 16.31
C ARG A 95 -8.30 -10.47 15.74
N PHE A 96 -8.86 -9.41 16.33
CA PHE A 96 -8.68 -8.05 15.84
C PHE A 96 -7.78 -7.21 16.75
N GLN A 97 -6.86 -6.46 16.15
CA GLN A 97 -6.09 -5.43 16.84
C GLN A 97 -5.83 -4.23 15.93
N PHE A 98 -5.96 -3.03 16.50
CA PHE A 98 -5.68 -1.77 15.82
C PHE A 98 -4.67 -0.96 16.64
N TRP A 99 -3.67 -0.40 15.96
CA TRP A 99 -2.70 0.51 16.55
C TRP A 99 -2.71 1.84 15.79
N GLY A 100 -3.18 2.89 16.45
CA GLY A 100 -3.00 4.28 15.99
C GLY A 100 -1.73 4.90 16.58
N ASP A 101 -1.31 6.04 16.04
CA ASP A 101 -0.03 6.71 16.35
C ASP A 101 1.20 5.81 16.12
N VAL A 102 1.15 4.96 15.09
CA VAL A 102 2.25 4.05 14.73
C VAL A 102 2.71 4.34 13.29
N ASP A 103 3.99 4.69 13.15
CA ASP A 103 4.64 4.69 11.84
C ASP A 103 4.86 3.25 11.36
N MET A 104 4.09 2.85 10.34
CA MET A 104 4.18 1.54 9.71
C MET A 104 5.58 1.22 9.16
N LEU A 105 6.43 2.22 8.92
CA LEU A 105 7.79 2.06 8.42
C LEU A 105 8.86 2.19 9.52
N ALA A 106 8.46 2.31 10.80
CA ALA A 106 9.39 2.33 11.91
C ALA A 106 10.11 0.98 12.07
N SER A 107 11.33 1.00 12.57
CA SER A 107 12.09 -0.23 12.86
C SER A 107 11.48 -1.04 14.02
N ALA A 108 10.90 -0.36 14.99
CA ALA A 108 10.18 -0.96 16.11
C ALA A 108 8.70 -1.08 15.78
N GLN A 109 8.26 -2.29 15.45
CA GLN A 109 6.87 -2.57 15.14
C GLN A 109 6.09 -2.98 16.41
N PRO A 110 4.77 -2.77 16.46
CA PRO A 110 3.96 -3.17 17.60
C PRO A 110 4.09 -4.67 17.91
N LYS A 111 4.14 -5.00 19.21
CA LYS A 111 4.10 -6.39 19.67
C LYS A 111 2.74 -7.00 19.29
N GLY A 112 2.77 -8.21 18.72
CA GLY A 112 1.57 -8.96 18.34
C GLY A 112 1.33 -9.04 16.83
N LEU A 113 2.05 -8.26 16.02
CA LEU A 113 2.03 -8.49 14.57
C LEU A 113 2.52 -9.89 14.23
N LEU A 114 1.87 -10.53 13.26
CA LEU A 114 2.33 -11.77 12.68
C LEU A 114 3.61 -11.52 11.86
N PRO A 115 4.56 -12.46 11.82
CA PRO A 115 5.73 -12.36 10.96
C PRO A 115 5.34 -12.34 9.47
N GLN A 116 4.22 -12.99 9.12
CA GLN A 116 3.68 -13.01 7.77
C GLN A 116 2.14 -13.18 7.81
N TYR A 117 1.46 -12.51 6.88
CA TYR A 117 0.02 -12.47 6.70
C TYR A 117 -0.34 -13.10 5.36
N THR A 118 -1.56 -13.63 5.27
CA THR A 118 -2.12 -14.09 3.99
C THR A 118 -2.22 -12.90 3.03
N ILE A 119 -2.76 -11.79 3.50
CA ILE A 119 -2.92 -10.56 2.73
C ILE A 119 -2.36 -9.38 3.52
N VAL A 120 -1.60 -8.51 2.86
CA VAL A 120 -1.31 -7.16 3.35
C VAL A 120 -1.94 -6.17 2.40
N THR A 121 -2.61 -5.16 2.92
CA THR A 121 -3.27 -4.14 2.10
C THR A 121 -2.84 -2.75 2.53
N CYS A 122 -2.81 -1.81 1.59
CA CYS A 122 -2.71 -0.38 1.87
C CYS A 122 -3.69 0.36 0.96
N HIS A 123 -4.64 1.05 1.57
CA HIS A 123 -5.67 1.79 0.86
C HIS A 123 -5.31 3.26 0.80
N ALA A 124 -5.40 3.86 -0.38
CA ALA A 124 -5.08 5.27 -0.63
C ALA A 124 -3.72 5.67 0.00
N PRO A 125 -2.60 5.02 -0.41
CA PRO A 125 -1.28 5.38 0.08
C PRO A 125 -1.07 6.89 -0.05
N ALA A 126 -0.65 7.53 1.05
CA ALA A 126 -0.69 8.98 1.15
C ALA A 126 0.23 9.70 0.14
N THR A 127 -0.34 10.61 -0.62
CA THR A 127 0.39 11.68 -1.33
C THR A 127 0.61 12.87 -0.39
N PRO A 128 1.82 13.46 -0.34
CA PRO A 128 3.01 13.12 -1.13
C PRO A 128 3.94 12.03 -0.56
N THR A 129 3.67 11.50 0.65
CA THR A 129 4.55 10.55 1.36
C THR A 129 5.13 9.42 0.49
N PHE A 130 4.33 8.83 -0.40
CA PHE A 130 4.75 7.73 -1.27
C PHE A 130 4.86 8.11 -2.76
N ALA A 131 4.64 9.38 -3.11
CA ALA A 131 4.61 9.88 -4.48
C ALA A 131 5.97 10.41 -4.99
N LEU A 132 7.02 10.33 -4.17
CA LEU A 132 8.36 10.82 -4.49
C LEU A 132 9.39 9.82 -3.93
N GLU A 133 10.29 9.32 -4.77
CA GLU A 133 11.26 8.28 -4.40
C GLU A 133 12.64 8.85 -3.98
N PRO A 134 13.01 8.80 -2.68
CA PRO A 134 14.27 9.38 -2.19
C PRO A 134 15.55 8.75 -2.74
N SER A 135 15.51 7.51 -3.23
CA SER A 135 16.68 6.87 -3.85
C SER A 135 17.05 7.45 -5.21
N ARG A 136 16.13 8.18 -5.86
CA ARG A 136 16.36 8.84 -7.15
C ARG A 136 16.17 10.36 -7.11
N LEU A 137 15.45 10.90 -6.14
CA LEU A 137 15.20 12.34 -5.98
C LEU A 137 15.95 12.89 -4.76
N SER A 138 16.74 13.93 -4.97
CA SER A 138 17.41 14.62 -3.87
C SER A 138 16.41 15.45 -3.05
N GLN A 139 16.74 15.67 -1.77
CA GLN A 139 15.90 16.48 -0.88
C GLN A 139 15.57 17.88 -1.44
N PRO A 140 16.52 18.64 -2.05
CA PRO A 140 16.18 19.93 -2.66
C PRO A 140 15.13 19.84 -3.77
N ILE A 141 15.20 18.80 -4.62
CA ILE A 141 14.22 18.58 -5.70
C ILE A 141 12.84 18.27 -5.12
N ILE A 142 12.79 17.42 -4.10
CA ILE A 142 11.56 17.07 -3.38
C ILE A 142 10.93 18.31 -2.75
N GLU A 143 11.70 19.09 -2.00
CA GLU A 143 11.20 20.28 -1.31
C GLU A 143 10.68 21.34 -2.28
N GLU A 144 11.40 21.59 -3.37
CA GLU A 144 10.99 22.54 -4.40
C GLU A 144 9.70 22.10 -5.10
N HIS A 145 9.60 20.81 -5.41
CA HIS A 145 8.39 20.25 -5.99
C HIS A 145 7.19 20.41 -5.05
N LEU A 146 7.35 20.10 -3.76
CA LEU A 146 6.29 20.26 -2.75
C LEU A 146 5.87 21.73 -2.59
N ARG A 147 6.81 22.67 -2.54
CA ARG A 147 6.50 24.10 -2.46
C ARG A 147 5.72 24.59 -3.68
N THR A 148 6.10 24.10 -4.86
CA THR A 148 5.47 24.49 -6.12
C THR A 148 4.06 23.90 -6.27
N THR A 149 3.86 22.62 -5.90
CA THR A 149 2.58 21.92 -6.16
C THR A 149 1.61 21.95 -5.00
N LYS A 150 2.12 21.96 -3.76
CA LYS A 150 1.28 21.93 -2.55
C LYS A 150 1.29 23.26 -1.79
N GLY A 151 2.21 24.17 -2.11
CA GLY A 151 2.33 25.49 -1.48
C GLY A 151 3.41 25.55 -0.39
N ALA A 152 3.66 26.75 0.14
CA ALA A 152 4.66 26.94 1.18
C ALA A 152 4.22 26.25 2.48
N PHE A 153 5.12 25.53 3.15
CA PHE A 153 4.78 24.77 4.35
C PHE A 153 5.81 24.91 5.46
N ARG A 154 5.37 24.76 6.71
CA ARG A 154 6.21 24.74 7.91
C ARG A 154 5.56 23.94 9.04
N LYS A 155 6.38 23.48 10.00
CA LYS A 155 5.84 22.90 11.24
C LYS A 155 5.43 24.01 12.22
N VAL A 156 4.28 23.85 12.84
CA VAL A 156 3.74 24.76 13.86
C VAL A 156 3.22 23.96 15.05
N ARG A 157 2.86 24.64 16.14
CA ARG A 157 2.09 24.07 17.24
C ARG A 157 0.73 24.75 17.35
N VAL A 158 -0.31 23.94 17.49
CA VAL A 158 -1.69 24.38 17.68
C VAL A 158 -2.26 23.55 18.84
N GLU A 159 -2.73 24.22 19.90
CA GLU A 159 -3.28 23.56 21.09
C GLU A 159 -2.37 22.44 21.65
N ASP A 160 -1.06 22.72 21.72
CA ASP A 160 0.01 21.82 22.17
C ASP A 160 0.28 20.57 21.29
N GLU A 161 -0.41 20.42 20.16
CA GLU A 161 -0.12 19.40 19.15
C GLU A 161 0.75 19.98 18.01
N GLU A 162 1.74 19.21 17.55
CA GLU A 162 2.51 19.59 16.35
C GLU A 162 1.66 19.40 15.10
N ALA A 163 1.69 20.38 14.19
CA ALA A 163 0.97 20.35 12.92
C ALA A 163 1.87 20.75 11.76
N LEU A 164 1.51 20.30 10.57
CA LEU A 164 2.04 20.84 9.32
C LEU A 164 1.09 21.94 8.83
N GLU A 165 1.56 23.18 8.81
CA GLU A 165 0.87 24.30 8.21
C GLU A 165 1.27 24.41 6.74
N VAL A 166 0.28 24.49 5.84
CA VAL A 166 0.47 24.64 4.39
C VAL A 166 -0.33 25.85 3.91
N LEU A 167 0.34 26.79 3.26
CA LEU A 167 -0.28 27.93 2.59
C LEU A 167 -0.50 27.59 1.12
N HIS A 168 -1.75 27.38 0.75
CA HIS A 168 -2.17 27.00 -0.60
C HIS A 168 -3.32 27.91 -1.06
N ASP A 169 -3.17 28.54 -2.22
CA ASP A 169 -4.16 29.46 -2.81
C ASP A 169 -4.72 30.51 -1.82
N GLY A 170 -3.82 31.09 -1.01
CA GLY A 170 -4.16 32.11 -0.02
C GLY A 170 -4.88 31.59 1.24
N ARG A 171 -5.02 30.27 1.39
CA ARG A 171 -5.61 29.62 2.57
C ARG A 171 -4.55 28.87 3.36
N THR A 172 -4.67 28.94 4.69
CA THR A 172 -3.88 28.14 5.61
C THR A 172 -4.61 26.83 5.90
N LEU A 173 -3.98 25.71 5.58
CA LEU A 173 -4.44 24.36 5.86
C LEU A 173 -3.55 23.72 6.93
N LEU A 174 -4.15 22.96 7.84
CA LEU A 174 -3.43 22.21 8.87
C LEU A 174 -3.57 20.71 8.62
N PHE A 175 -2.45 20.01 8.71
CA PHE A 175 -2.35 18.57 8.54
C PHE A 175 -1.57 17.95 9.68
N PRO A 176 -1.64 16.61 9.85
CA PRO A 176 -0.69 15.91 10.71
C PRO A 176 0.75 16.27 10.34
N PRO A 177 1.66 16.39 11.33
CA PRO A 177 3.01 16.94 11.13
C PRO A 177 3.86 16.09 10.19
N TRP A 178 3.46 14.84 9.99
CA TRP A 178 4.11 13.88 9.13
C TRP A 178 3.58 13.84 7.68
N LYS A 179 2.56 14.62 7.33
CA LYS A 179 1.89 14.55 6.02
C LYS A 179 2.86 14.73 4.84
N PHE A 180 3.92 15.53 5.00
CA PHE A 180 4.97 15.76 4.00
C PHE A 180 6.29 15.03 4.31
N GLU A 181 6.29 14.07 5.25
CA GLU A 181 7.44 13.19 5.43
C GLU A 181 7.49 12.21 4.25
N ILE A 182 8.44 12.42 3.35
CA ILE A 182 8.62 11.61 2.16
C ILE A 182 9.34 10.31 2.51
N ARG A 183 8.74 9.19 2.13
CA ARG A 183 9.25 7.82 2.37
C ARG A 183 9.50 7.08 1.06
N GLY A 184 8.69 7.37 0.04
CA GLY A 184 8.82 6.83 -1.31
C GLY A 184 8.22 5.43 -1.51
N PRO A 185 7.92 5.08 -2.77
CA PRO A 185 7.30 3.82 -3.15
C PRO A 185 8.15 2.59 -2.77
N LEU A 186 9.50 2.67 -2.79
CA LEU A 186 10.34 1.52 -2.44
C LEU A 186 10.14 1.08 -0.98
N ALA A 187 9.97 2.03 -0.06
CA ALA A 187 9.73 1.72 1.34
C ALA A 187 8.38 1.00 1.54
N LEU A 188 7.35 1.41 0.80
CA LEU A 188 6.03 0.76 0.84
C LEU A 188 6.09 -0.66 0.25
N LEU A 189 6.70 -0.83 -0.93
CA LEU A 189 6.87 -2.15 -1.55
C LEU A 189 7.70 -3.11 -0.69
N ASP A 190 8.73 -2.59 -0.03
CA ASP A 190 9.55 -3.38 0.88
C ASP A 190 8.72 -3.82 2.10
N LEU A 191 7.93 -2.92 2.69
CA LEU A 191 7.04 -3.26 3.79
C LEU A 191 6.03 -4.35 3.39
N LEU A 192 5.35 -4.17 2.26
CA LEU A 192 4.36 -5.10 1.74
C LEU A 192 4.96 -6.51 1.53
N SER A 193 6.12 -6.59 0.89
CA SER A 193 6.77 -7.87 0.58
C SER A 193 7.37 -8.59 1.79
N ARG A 194 7.55 -7.90 2.93
CA ARG A 194 7.98 -8.55 4.19
C ARG A 194 6.81 -9.26 4.86
N TYR A 195 5.67 -8.60 4.90
CA TYR A 195 4.53 -9.07 5.67
C TYR A 195 3.55 -9.89 4.85
N GLY A 196 3.46 -9.72 3.53
CA GLY A 196 2.40 -10.30 2.72
C GLY A 196 2.84 -11.50 1.90
N LYS A 197 1.97 -12.50 1.80
CA LYS A 197 2.00 -13.50 0.72
C LYS A 197 1.28 -13.00 -0.54
N LEU A 198 0.22 -12.21 -0.32
CA LEU A 198 -0.49 -11.44 -1.31
C LEU A 198 -0.54 -9.98 -0.82
N CYS A 199 -0.23 -9.03 -1.69
CA CYS A 199 -0.27 -7.62 -1.38
C CYS A 199 -1.31 -6.92 -2.25
N VAL A 200 -2.14 -6.07 -1.65
CA VAL A 200 -3.14 -5.29 -2.36
C VAL A 200 -2.92 -3.81 -2.09
N LEU A 201 -2.86 -3.01 -3.15
CA LEU A 201 -2.92 -1.55 -3.06
C LEU A 201 -4.19 -1.12 -3.76
N SER A 202 -5.02 -0.30 -3.12
CA SER A 202 -6.23 0.23 -3.79
C SER A 202 -6.40 1.71 -3.58
N ALA A 203 -7.21 2.32 -4.45
CA ALA A 203 -7.42 3.77 -4.46
C ALA A 203 -6.08 4.54 -4.55
N VAL A 204 -5.13 4.00 -5.30
CA VAL A 204 -3.80 4.58 -5.50
C VAL A 204 -3.93 5.72 -6.49
N ASP A 205 -3.57 6.93 -6.07
CA ASP A 205 -3.58 8.09 -6.96
C ASP A 205 -2.52 7.96 -8.07
N THR A 206 -2.61 8.85 -9.05
CA THR A 206 -1.77 8.76 -10.26
C THR A 206 -0.29 9.00 -9.97
N GLU A 207 0.06 9.92 -9.07
CA GLU A 207 1.47 10.22 -8.76
C GLU A 207 2.12 9.00 -8.08
N VAL A 208 1.46 8.44 -7.06
CA VAL A 208 1.95 7.24 -6.36
C VAL A 208 1.99 6.03 -7.29
N PHE A 209 1.00 5.86 -8.16
CA PHE A 209 0.94 4.72 -9.08
C PHE A 209 2.16 4.66 -10.01
N TRP A 210 2.49 5.76 -10.68
CA TRP A 210 3.60 5.77 -11.63
C TRP A 210 4.96 5.63 -10.95
N GLU A 211 5.10 6.18 -9.75
CA GLU A 211 6.28 5.99 -8.91
C GLU A 211 6.42 4.53 -8.46
N LEU A 212 5.34 3.87 -8.02
CA LEU A 212 5.34 2.42 -7.75
C LEU A 212 5.74 1.63 -8.99
N LEU A 213 5.14 1.95 -10.15
CA LEU A 213 5.40 1.24 -11.40
C LEU A 213 6.88 1.33 -11.81
N SER A 214 7.51 2.50 -11.64
CA SER A 214 8.95 2.70 -11.92
C SER A 214 9.86 1.74 -11.14
N GLN A 215 9.42 1.29 -9.97
CA GLN A 215 10.14 0.35 -9.11
C GLN A 215 9.86 -1.12 -9.44
N LEU A 216 8.71 -1.40 -10.06
CA LEU A 216 8.26 -2.74 -10.43
C LEU A 216 8.78 -3.18 -11.81
N VAL A 217 9.05 -2.25 -12.73
CA VAL A 217 9.55 -2.54 -14.08
C VAL A 217 11.06 -2.74 -14.12
N ALA A 218 11.54 -3.68 -14.93
CA ALA A 218 12.96 -4.00 -15.02
C ALA A 218 13.79 -2.82 -15.57
N ASN A 219 13.28 -2.14 -16.60
CA ASN A 219 13.99 -1.08 -17.32
C ASN A 219 14.36 0.10 -16.40
N SER A 220 15.65 0.24 -16.12
CA SER A 220 16.18 1.32 -15.26
C SER A 220 16.00 2.72 -15.82
N ARG A 221 15.80 2.87 -17.14
CA ARG A 221 15.52 4.18 -17.76
C ARG A 221 14.17 4.75 -17.32
N MET A 222 13.24 3.90 -16.86
CA MET A 222 11.94 4.34 -16.32
C MET A 222 12.01 4.85 -14.88
N ARG A 223 13.20 4.86 -14.27
CA ARG A 223 13.46 5.41 -12.92
C ARG A 223 14.67 6.36 -12.94
N PRO A 224 14.65 7.43 -13.74
CA PRO A 224 15.77 8.37 -13.86
C PRO A 224 16.01 9.13 -12.56
N SER A 225 17.28 9.48 -12.33
CA SER A 225 17.69 10.31 -11.20
C SER A 225 17.31 11.77 -11.43
N GLY A 226 16.81 12.44 -10.38
CA GLY A 226 16.52 13.87 -10.36
C GLY A 226 15.30 14.33 -11.17
N THR A 227 14.52 13.42 -11.75
CA THR A 227 13.39 13.78 -12.62
C THR A 227 12.04 13.57 -11.95
N ILE A 228 11.27 14.62 -11.71
CA ILE A 228 9.86 14.50 -11.28
C ILE A 228 9.02 13.98 -12.44
N PHE A 229 8.10 13.04 -12.18
CA PHE A 229 7.18 12.56 -13.20
C PHE A 229 6.08 13.59 -13.47
N SER A 230 5.94 13.95 -14.73
CA SER A 230 4.81 14.70 -15.29
C SER A 230 4.17 13.88 -16.41
N PRO A 231 2.93 14.15 -16.85
CA PRO A 231 2.32 13.42 -17.95
C PRO A 231 3.20 13.32 -19.20
N THR A 232 3.86 14.42 -19.58
CA THR A 232 4.80 14.47 -20.72
C THR A 232 6.01 13.56 -20.49
N ILE A 233 6.64 13.65 -19.33
CA ILE A 233 7.81 12.83 -18.97
C ILE A 233 7.44 11.35 -18.91
N MET A 234 6.26 11.02 -18.36
CA MET A 234 5.78 9.64 -18.29
C MET A 234 5.53 9.06 -19.69
N ALA A 235 4.92 9.84 -20.59
CA ALA A 235 4.74 9.43 -21.97
C ALA A 235 6.08 9.15 -22.69
N GLU A 236 7.10 9.98 -22.44
CA GLU A 236 8.44 9.79 -23.01
C GLU A 236 9.16 8.56 -22.43
N LEU A 237 9.18 8.41 -21.10
CA LEU A 237 9.95 7.37 -20.41
C LEU A 237 9.32 5.98 -20.49
N PHE A 238 8.00 5.90 -20.30
CA PHE A 238 7.27 4.63 -20.26
C PHE A 238 6.70 4.24 -21.64
N GLY A 239 6.58 5.19 -22.58
CA GLY A 239 6.26 4.93 -23.98
C GLY A 239 5.01 4.06 -24.18
N PRO A 240 5.12 2.89 -24.86
CA PRO A 240 3.99 1.99 -25.07
C PRO A 240 3.28 1.55 -23.79
N LEU A 241 4.02 1.38 -22.67
CA LEU A 241 3.43 1.02 -21.39
C LEU A 241 2.53 2.13 -20.86
N TYR A 242 2.97 3.39 -21.00
CA TYR A 242 2.14 4.55 -20.66
C TYR A 242 0.88 4.62 -21.51
N ALA A 243 1.01 4.48 -22.83
CA ALA A 243 -0.12 4.52 -23.75
C ALA A 243 -1.15 3.41 -23.44
N ARG A 244 -0.68 2.19 -23.16
CA ARG A 244 -1.55 1.04 -22.86
C ARG A 244 -2.29 1.22 -21.54
N LEU A 245 -1.60 1.61 -20.47
CA LEU A 245 -2.22 1.78 -19.15
C LEU A 245 -3.14 3.01 -19.13
N SER A 246 -2.75 4.11 -19.76
CA SER A 246 -3.57 5.34 -19.77
C SER A 246 -4.90 5.17 -20.52
N THR A 247 -4.99 4.19 -21.41
CA THR A 247 -6.20 3.84 -22.15
C THR A 247 -6.96 2.65 -21.54
N LEU A 248 -6.51 2.12 -20.40
CA LEU A 248 -7.17 1.00 -19.73
C LEU A 248 -8.54 1.47 -19.19
N PRO A 249 -9.65 0.87 -19.64
CA PRO A 249 -10.99 1.26 -19.16
C PRO A 249 -11.16 0.98 -17.66
N VAL A 250 -12.00 1.77 -16.99
CA VAL A 250 -12.36 1.50 -15.59
C VAL A 250 -13.01 0.13 -15.47
N GLY A 251 -12.55 -0.66 -14.51
CA GLY A 251 -13.00 -2.04 -14.30
C GLY A 251 -12.07 -3.09 -14.91
N GLU A 252 -11.31 -2.73 -15.95
CA GLU A 252 -10.39 -3.62 -16.66
C GLU A 252 -9.04 -3.74 -15.94
N SER A 253 -8.38 -4.88 -16.14
CA SER A 253 -7.06 -5.17 -15.59
C SER A 253 -6.08 -5.70 -16.64
N VAL A 254 -4.80 -5.68 -16.28
CA VAL A 254 -3.72 -6.23 -17.07
C VAL A 254 -2.64 -6.78 -16.15
N VAL A 255 -2.05 -7.93 -16.52
CA VAL A 255 -0.87 -8.45 -15.87
C VAL A 255 0.35 -7.73 -16.45
N LEU A 256 1.15 -7.10 -15.60
CA LEU A 256 2.24 -6.22 -16.04
C LEU A 256 3.32 -6.98 -16.82
N SER A 257 3.56 -8.26 -16.50
CA SER A 257 4.50 -9.13 -17.22
C SER A 257 4.11 -9.38 -18.69
N ASP A 258 2.83 -9.18 -19.04
CA ASP A 258 2.38 -9.29 -20.42
C ASP A 258 2.73 -8.04 -21.25
N LEU A 259 3.11 -6.95 -20.58
CA LEU A 259 3.45 -5.66 -21.20
C LEU A 259 4.95 -5.34 -21.13
N THR A 260 5.63 -5.74 -20.06
CA THR A 260 7.04 -5.43 -19.81
C THR A 260 7.67 -6.40 -18.83
N ASP A 261 9.00 -6.54 -18.86
CA ASP A 261 9.73 -7.32 -17.87
C ASP A 261 9.60 -6.70 -16.47
N LEU A 262 9.37 -7.55 -15.48
CA LEU A 262 9.37 -7.19 -14.06
C LEU A 262 10.80 -7.11 -13.51
N ARG A 263 11.02 -6.19 -12.58
CA ARG A 263 12.30 -6.05 -11.89
C ARG A 263 12.57 -7.25 -10.98
N GLN A 264 13.78 -7.79 -11.09
CA GLN A 264 14.18 -9.02 -10.40
C GLN A 264 14.96 -8.76 -9.09
N ASP A 265 15.39 -7.52 -8.87
CA ASP A 265 16.37 -7.13 -7.85
C ASP A 265 15.93 -5.86 -7.09
N ILE A 266 14.69 -5.82 -6.60
CA ILE A 266 14.19 -4.67 -5.85
C ILE A 266 14.91 -4.62 -4.50
N PRO A 267 15.56 -3.50 -4.13
CA PRO A 267 16.35 -3.44 -2.90
C PRO A 267 15.46 -3.40 -1.65
N ARG A 268 15.91 -4.10 -0.60
CA ARG A 268 15.39 -3.93 0.77
C ARG A 268 15.92 -2.61 1.33
N VAL A 269 15.04 -1.64 1.57
CA VAL A 269 15.41 -0.29 2.04
C VAL A 269 15.06 -0.05 3.50
N LEU A 270 14.15 -0.86 4.07
CA LEU A 270 13.80 -0.82 5.49
C LEU A 270 14.86 -1.57 6.30
N LYS A 271 15.34 -0.90 7.36
CA LYS A 271 16.30 -1.49 8.30
C LYS A 271 15.56 -2.48 9.19
N THR A 272 15.84 -3.77 9.03
CA THR A 272 15.28 -4.83 9.88
C THR A 272 16.40 -5.78 10.27
N PRO A 273 16.54 -6.16 11.56
CA PRO A 273 17.71 -6.88 12.05
C PRO A 273 17.91 -8.28 11.42
N ASP A 274 16.82 -8.93 11.00
CA ASP A 274 16.79 -10.39 10.77
C ASP A 274 16.72 -10.83 9.30
N ILE A 275 16.72 -9.93 8.31
CA ILE A 275 16.65 -10.32 6.89
C ILE A 275 18.04 -10.26 6.25
N GLN A 276 18.57 -11.42 5.87
CA GLN A 276 19.85 -11.54 5.15
C GLN A 276 19.72 -11.16 3.66
N ASP A 277 18.55 -11.37 3.06
CA ASP A 277 18.31 -11.03 1.65
C ASP A 277 18.29 -9.52 1.45
N ARG A 278 19.22 -9.03 0.62
CA ARG A 278 19.33 -7.60 0.28
C ARG A 278 18.33 -7.14 -0.76
N HIS A 279 17.72 -8.08 -1.48
CA HIS A 279 16.80 -7.80 -2.56
C HIS A 279 15.59 -8.74 -2.49
N TYR A 280 14.52 -8.37 -3.19
CA TYR A 280 13.34 -9.17 -3.39
C TYR A 280 12.77 -8.88 -4.78
N ARG A 281 11.78 -9.66 -5.17
CA ARG A 281 11.02 -9.42 -6.40
C ARG A 281 9.55 -9.76 -6.20
N PHE A 282 8.72 -9.27 -7.11
CA PHE A 282 7.35 -9.71 -7.24
C PHE A 282 7.26 -10.65 -8.44
N ARG A 283 6.73 -11.85 -8.20
CA ARG A 283 6.45 -12.83 -9.25
C ARG A 283 5.32 -12.36 -10.16
N HIS A 284 4.32 -11.74 -9.55
CA HIS A 284 3.11 -11.33 -10.23
C HIS A 284 2.76 -9.91 -9.83
N VAL A 285 2.36 -9.13 -10.82
CA VAL A 285 1.88 -7.75 -10.68
C VAL A 285 0.69 -7.60 -11.62
N GLU A 286 -0.51 -7.47 -11.06
CA GLU A 286 -1.71 -7.10 -11.80
C GLU A 286 -2.05 -5.65 -11.50
N VAL A 287 -2.39 -4.90 -12.55
CA VAL A 287 -2.85 -3.53 -12.47
C VAL A 287 -4.29 -3.47 -12.97
N ARG A 288 -5.16 -2.81 -12.21
CA ARG A 288 -6.56 -2.59 -12.54
C ARG A 288 -6.91 -1.11 -12.40
N ARG A 289 -7.75 -0.62 -13.31
CA ARG A 289 -8.22 0.77 -13.29
C ARG A 289 -9.51 0.90 -12.48
N GLY A 290 -9.56 1.79 -11.49
CA GLY A 290 -10.75 2.11 -10.70
C GLY A 290 -10.54 2.04 -9.18
N ALA A 291 -11.49 2.60 -8.44
CA ALA A 291 -11.45 2.68 -6.97
C ALA A 291 -12.25 1.58 -6.27
N VAL A 292 -13.40 1.21 -6.84
CA VAL A 292 -14.39 0.33 -6.24
C VAL A 292 -14.78 -0.73 -7.26
N PHE A 293 -14.88 -1.97 -6.80
CA PHE A 293 -15.23 -3.12 -7.62
C PHE A 293 -16.26 -3.99 -6.92
N GLU A 294 -17.19 -4.54 -7.69
CA GLU A 294 -18.22 -5.42 -7.15
C GLU A 294 -17.61 -6.62 -6.41
N GLY A 295 -18.07 -6.87 -5.18
CA GLY A 295 -17.60 -7.98 -4.34
C GLY A 295 -16.20 -7.80 -3.74
N VAL A 296 -15.55 -6.65 -3.94
CA VAL A 296 -14.24 -6.32 -3.37
C VAL A 296 -14.44 -5.27 -2.26
N PRO A 297 -14.08 -5.58 -0.99
CA PRO A 297 -14.15 -4.60 0.08
C PRO A 297 -13.30 -3.37 -0.24
N CYS A 298 -13.76 -2.18 0.17
CA CYS A 298 -13.07 -0.94 -0.14
C CYS A 298 -13.15 0.06 1.02
N SER A 299 -12.15 0.94 1.09
CA SER A 299 -12.13 2.00 2.10
C SER A 299 -13.14 3.10 1.79
N ARG A 300 -13.43 3.96 2.78
CA ARG A 300 -14.20 5.18 2.59
C ARG A 300 -13.57 6.08 1.52
N THR A 301 -12.25 6.25 1.55
CA THR A 301 -11.52 7.07 0.56
C THR A 301 -11.75 6.57 -0.86
N ALA A 302 -11.72 5.26 -1.09
CA ALA A 302 -12.03 4.67 -2.39
C ALA A 302 -13.42 5.07 -2.92
N ARG A 303 -14.42 5.16 -2.04
CA ARG A 303 -15.78 5.57 -2.41
C ARG A 303 -15.92 7.06 -2.73
N LEU A 304 -15.06 7.90 -2.14
CA LEU A 304 -15.07 9.35 -2.36
C LEU A 304 -14.44 9.75 -3.70
N PHE A 305 -13.58 8.91 -4.30
CA PHE A 305 -12.95 9.20 -5.59
C PHE A 305 -13.94 9.51 -6.72
N LYS A 306 -15.12 8.88 -6.72
CA LYS A 306 -16.15 9.14 -7.75
C LYS A 306 -16.71 10.56 -7.68
N ASP A 307 -16.62 11.20 -6.51
CA ASP A 307 -17.13 12.55 -6.24
C ASP A 307 -16.01 13.61 -6.41
N MET A 308 -14.77 13.19 -6.69
CA MET A 308 -13.61 14.05 -6.91
C MET A 308 -13.44 14.36 -8.41
N THR A 309 -14.02 15.45 -8.89
CA THR A 309 -14.06 15.81 -10.32
C THR A 309 -12.69 16.14 -10.93
N GLU A 310 -11.73 16.55 -10.09
CA GLU A 310 -10.38 16.92 -10.51
C GLU A 310 -9.42 15.72 -10.51
N GLU A 311 -9.84 14.60 -9.91
CA GLU A 311 -9.00 13.42 -9.78
C GLU A 311 -9.25 12.44 -10.93
N SER A 312 -8.16 11.92 -11.49
CA SER A 312 -8.26 10.77 -12.38
C SER A 312 -8.76 9.55 -11.61
N PRO A 313 -9.52 8.63 -12.25
CA PRO A 313 -9.85 7.35 -11.62
C PRO A 313 -8.58 6.72 -11.02
N PRO A 314 -8.62 6.20 -9.78
CA PRO A 314 -7.41 5.69 -9.15
C PRO A 314 -7.05 4.30 -9.69
N TRP A 315 -5.95 3.77 -9.17
CA TRP A 315 -5.42 2.46 -9.53
C TRP A 315 -5.61 1.45 -8.40
N PHE A 316 -5.63 0.19 -8.79
CA PHE A 316 -5.65 -0.98 -7.93
C PHE A 316 -4.55 -1.93 -8.38
N LEU A 317 -3.70 -2.36 -7.45
CA LEU A 317 -2.58 -3.26 -7.73
C LEU A 317 -2.69 -4.50 -6.87
N VAL A 318 -2.44 -5.66 -7.48
CA VAL A 318 -2.25 -6.93 -6.79
C VAL A 318 -0.84 -7.39 -7.04
N LEU A 319 -0.08 -7.64 -5.96
CA LEU A 319 1.32 -8.04 -6.03
C LEU A 319 1.50 -9.36 -5.29
N VAL A 320 2.24 -10.30 -5.88
CA VAL A 320 2.64 -11.54 -5.22
C VAL A 320 4.16 -11.52 -5.05
N PRO A 321 4.67 -11.30 -3.83
CA PRO A 321 6.09 -11.44 -3.55
C PRO A 321 6.55 -12.86 -3.85
N ASP A 322 7.79 -12.98 -4.32
CA ASP A 322 8.41 -14.30 -4.34
C ASP A 322 8.80 -14.75 -2.94
N GLU A 323 8.76 -16.06 -2.71
CA GLU A 323 9.32 -16.63 -1.50
C GLU A 323 10.84 -16.34 -1.46
N PRO A 324 11.41 -16.03 -0.27
CA PRO A 324 12.85 -15.92 -0.13
C PRO A 324 13.50 -17.20 -0.65
N THR A 325 14.34 -17.09 -1.69
CA THR A 325 15.18 -18.21 -2.12
C THR A 325 16.09 -18.54 -0.94
N ALA A 326 15.95 -19.75 -0.38
CA ALA A 326 16.87 -20.21 0.64
C ALA A 326 18.31 -19.97 0.16
N PRO A 327 19.21 -19.46 1.02
CA PRO A 327 20.59 -19.21 0.61
C PRO A 327 21.16 -20.53 0.08
N HIS A 328 21.73 -20.50 -1.12
CA HIS A 328 22.54 -21.60 -1.64
C HIS A 328 23.58 -21.93 -0.57
N ARG A 329 23.38 -23.05 0.15
CA ARG A 329 24.45 -23.64 0.94
C ARG A 329 25.50 -24.07 -0.07
N LEU A 330 26.60 -23.34 -0.13
CA LEU A 330 27.80 -23.84 -0.77
C LEU A 330 28.08 -25.23 -0.16
N PRO A 331 28.33 -26.26 -0.96
CA PRO A 331 28.70 -27.55 -0.42
C PRO A 331 29.93 -27.35 0.46
N SER A 332 29.83 -27.79 1.72
CA SER A 332 30.98 -27.90 2.60
C SER A 332 31.99 -28.81 1.91
N GLU A 333 33.13 -28.26 1.52
CA GLU A 333 34.28 -29.06 1.11
C GLU A 333 34.69 -29.92 2.32
N ASN A 334 34.71 -31.24 2.09
CA ASN A 334 35.20 -32.24 3.04
C ASN A 334 36.71 -32.30 3.05
#